data_AF-A0A7D5TEG6-F1
#
_entry.id   AF-A0A7D5TEG6-F1
#
_cell.length_a   1.000
_cell.length_b   1.000
_cell.length_c   1.000
_cell.angle_alpha   90.00
_cell.angle_beta   90.00
_cell.angle_gamma   90.00
#
_symmetry.space_group_name_H-M   'P 1'
#
loop_
_entity.id
_entity.type
_entity.pdbx_description
1 polymer ?
#
loop_
_entity_poly.entity_id
_entity_poly.type
_entity_poly.pdbx_seq_one_letter_code
_entity_poly.pdbx_strand_id
1 'polypeptide(L)'
;MSSDIAAGATHRVEVVSVTDGDTVDVRFEGGTEEEVRLVGIDTPETEENRRFERIQEWPGIGDPETLVEYGERASAFARERLAGETVTLSFDPSEPTRGTYGRLLGYLEYEADGERVFYNREVVAEGYARAYHSGVTTHDALARAEADAREAGRGLWAEHDPESTEPVRDAPVEELFVPRPSSVRRAGGPLGGERAPVRAEPTATQEPTESSAVTYDDGPIPLVGVDREARVGVVGGLVINEAYEATEGFEVDTSEYGTFPFLTNLLDWLADREGEVLIDGGHGGFGVDYALSAEDAAYYRRYLEGQGLGFVQRNRLGSGFLDCGRALVVTPPVGPFGPDELDRVRAFRDDGGSVVLLGSGAAPAYARANLNAVAAALGSDLRLNADEVRDAEGGLDGDERLVTTARFDRSLPLFGAFGE
;
A
#
# COMPACT_ATOMS: atom_id res chain seq x y z
N MET A 1 9.31 28.94 25.83
CA MET A 1 10.31 28.94 24.74
C MET A 1 10.23 27.56 24.14
N SER A 2 9.76 27.43 22.90
CA SER A 2 9.76 26.14 22.21
C SER A 2 11.22 25.71 22.11
N SER A 3 11.64 24.73 22.91
CA SER A 3 12.92 24.07 22.68
C SER A 3 12.80 23.40 21.31
N ASP A 4 13.68 23.76 20.38
CA ASP A 4 13.76 23.06 19.09
C ASP A 4 14.11 21.60 19.37
N ILE A 5 13.10 20.72 19.36
CA ILE A 5 13.27 19.28 19.47
C ILE A 5 13.91 18.82 18.17
N ALA A 6 15.23 18.61 18.22
CA ALA A 6 16.03 18.29 17.05
C ALA A 6 15.79 16.84 16.60
N ALA A 7 15.40 16.66 15.33
CA ALA A 7 15.15 15.37 14.70
C ALA A 7 16.33 14.38 14.77
N GLY A 8 17.58 14.89 14.75
CA GLY A 8 18.79 14.07 14.78
C GLY A 8 19.33 13.75 16.17
N ALA A 9 18.61 14.11 17.24
CA ALA A 9 19.02 13.90 18.61
C ALA A 9 18.10 12.91 19.32
N THR A 10 18.68 12.09 20.21
CA THR A 10 17.94 11.29 21.18
C THR A 10 17.68 12.13 22.43
N HIS A 11 16.47 12.05 22.99
CA HIS A 11 16.06 12.80 24.16
C HIS A 11 15.69 11.85 25.29
N ARG A 12 16.16 12.13 26.51
CA ARG A 12 15.70 11.41 27.70
C ARG A 12 14.46 12.12 28.22
N VAL A 13 13.34 11.41 28.28
CA VAL A 13 12.02 11.98 28.63
C VAL A 13 11.30 11.09 29.65
N GLU A 14 10.47 11.69 30.50
CA GLU A 14 9.58 10.98 31.41
C GLU A 14 8.23 10.76 30.72
N VAL A 15 7.69 9.55 30.71
CA VAL A 15 6.34 9.30 30.20
C VAL A 15 5.33 9.66 31.29
N VAL A 16 4.54 10.70 31.06
CA VAL A 16 3.63 11.26 32.07
C VAL A 16 2.25 10.62 32.03
N SER A 17 1.78 10.26 30.84
CA SER A 17 0.54 9.54 30.59
C SER A 17 0.65 8.70 29.34
N VAL A 18 -0.15 7.64 29.29
CA VAL A 18 -0.34 6.78 28.12
C VAL A 18 -1.78 6.97 27.67
N THR A 19 -1.95 7.53 26.48
CA THR A 19 -3.26 7.76 25.86
C THR A 19 -3.84 6.41 25.45
N ASP A 20 -3.11 5.68 24.62
CA ASP A 20 -3.44 4.35 24.11
C ASP A 20 -2.16 3.53 23.82
N GLY A 21 -2.27 2.44 23.06
CA GLY A 21 -1.18 1.51 22.80
C GLY A 21 -0.03 2.08 21.96
N ASP A 22 -0.27 3.15 21.20
CA ASP A 22 0.69 3.77 20.29
C ASP A 22 0.85 5.30 20.47
N THR A 23 0.21 5.89 21.47
CA THR A 23 0.28 7.33 21.77
C THR A 23 0.53 7.59 23.26
N VAL A 24 1.55 8.40 23.55
CA VAL A 24 1.93 8.77 24.92
C VAL A 24 2.22 10.26 25.07
N ASP A 25 2.04 10.79 26.28
CA ASP A 25 2.54 12.12 26.64
C ASP A 25 3.88 11.98 27.35
N VAL A 26 4.85 12.82 26.98
CA VAL A 26 6.18 12.83 27.58
C VAL A 26 6.57 14.20 28.09
N ARG A 27 7.38 14.24 29.14
CA ARG A 27 7.97 15.45 29.71
C ARG A 27 9.48 15.47 29.51
N PHE A 28 9.97 16.54 28.91
CA PHE A 28 11.41 16.79 28.71
C PHE A 28 12.05 17.37 30.00
N GLU A 29 13.38 17.32 30.10
CA GLU A 29 14.15 17.85 31.25
C GLU A 29 13.85 19.32 31.60
N GLY A 30 13.39 20.11 30.63
CA GLY A 30 12.95 21.50 30.81
C GLY A 30 11.51 21.70 31.31
N GLY A 31 10.76 20.61 31.54
CA GLY A 31 9.36 20.63 31.99
C GLY A 31 8.33 20.80 30.87
N THR A 32 8.75 20.87 29.60
CA THR A 32 7.85 20.88 28.45
C THR A 32 7.22 19.50 28.27
N GLU A 33 5.90 19.46 28.13
CA GLU A 33 5.13 18.25 27.83
C GLU A 33 4.72 18.24 26.35
N GLU A 34 4.82 17.08 25.71
CA GLU A 34 4.50 16.86 24.30
C GLU A 34 3.85 15.49 24.13
N GLU A 35 2.88 15.42 23.23
CA GLU A 35 2.28 14.15 22.79
C GLU A 35 3.14 13.52 21.68
N VAL A 36 3.38 12.21 21.79
CA VAL A 36 4.18 11.40 20.88
C VAL A 36 3.33 10.29 20.30
N ARG A 37 3.15 10.27 18.97
CA ARG A 37 2.66 9.11 18.21
C ARG A 37 3.85 8.22 17.90
N LEU A 38 3.73 6.95 18.26
CA LEU A 38 4.74 5.94 18.04
C LEU A 38 4.70 5.49 16.58
N VAL A 39 5.74 5.79 15.82
CA VAL A 39 5.74 5.56 14.37
C VAL A 39 6.02 4.10 14.00
N GLY A 40 5.51 3.71 12.84
CA GLY A 40 5.67 2.36 12.28
C GLY A 40 4.79 1.28 12.92
N ILE A 41 3.97 1.65 13.90
CA ILE A 41 3.02 0.75 14.56
C ILE A 41 1.63 1.36 14.56
N ASP A 42 0.64 0.49 14.68
CA ASP A 42 -0.75 0.86 14.85
C ASP A 42 -1.41 -0.15 15.78
N THR A 43 -2.09 0.34 16.81
CA THR A 43 -2.85 -0.50 17.76
C THR A 43 -4.34 -0.42 17.46
N PRO A 44 -5.12 -1.49 17.70
CA PRO A 44 -6.56 -1.41 17.54
C PRO A 44 -7.16 -0.26 18.35
N GLU A 45 -8.18 0.38 17.80
CA GLU A 45 -8.83 1.51 18.45
C GLU A 45 -9.64 1.07 19.67
N THR A 46 -9.61 1.88 20.73
CA THR A 46 -10.44 1.68 21.92
C THR A 46 -11.92 1.98 21.65
N GLU A 47 -12.81 1.65 22.60
CA GLU A 47 -14.26 1.90 22.45
C GLU A 47 -14.58 3.38 22.17
N GLU A 48 -13.80 4.31 22.73
CA GLU A 48 -13.99 5.75 22.49
C GLU A 48 -13.76 6.15 21.02
N ASN A 49 -12.87 5.42 20.34
CA ASN A 49 -12.42 5.70 18.98
C ASN A 49 -12.83 4.63 17.96
N ARG A 50 -13.62 3.61 18.34
CA ARG A 50 -14.06 2.50 17.47
C ARG A 50 -14.68 2.90 16.12
N ARG A 51 -15.14 4.15 15.98
CA ARG A 51 -15.67 4.71 14.72
C ARG A 51 -14.58 4.95 13.65
N PHE A 52 -13.32 4.99 14.06
CA PHE A 52 -12.16 5.17 13.19
C PHE A 52 -11.46 3.83 12.87
N GLU A 53 -11.88 2.76 13.53
CA GLU A 53 -11.35 1.42 13.30
C GLU A 53 -11.79 0.88 11.95
N ARG A 54 -10.88 0.23 11.24
CA ARG A 54 -11.15 -0.43 9.96
C ARG A 54 -10.74 -1.88 10.02
N ILE A 55 -11.72 -2.78 10.06
CA ILE A 55 -11.46 -4.21 10.12
C ILE A 55 -10.68 -4.74 8.90
N GLN A 56 -10.76 -4.07 7.75
CA GLN A 56 -10.03 -4.40 6.53
C GLN A 56 -8.50 -4.25 6.68
N GLU A 57 -8.04 -3.48 7.68
CA GLU A 57 -6.61 -3.34 8.02
C GLU A 57 -6.08 -4.54 8.82
N TRP A 58 -6.96 -5.34 9.42
CA TRP A 58 -6.65 -6.46 10.30
C TRP A 58 -6.95 -7.81 9.63
N PRO A 59 -5.98 -8.43 8.93
CA PRO A 59 -6.22 -9.68 8.21
C PRO A 59 -6.53 -10.82 9.19
N GLY A 60 -7.48 -11.66 8.81
CA GLY A 60 -7.98 -12.80 9.60
C GLY A 60 -8.80 -12.42 10.81
N ILE A 61 -9.05 -11.13 11.05
CA ILE A 61 -9.94 -10.66 12.13
C ILE A 61 -11.27 -10.26 11.49
N GLY A 62 -12.36 -10.91 11.91
CA GLY A 62 -13.70 -10.71 11.35
C GLY A 62 -14.68 -10.00 12.29
N ASP A 63 -14.34 -9.87 13.58
CA ASP A 63 -15.20 -9.24 14.60
C ASP A 63 -14.62 -7.90 15.10
N PRO A 64 -15.29 -6.75 14.84
CA PRO A 64 -14.87 -5.45 15.36
C PRO A 64 -14.78 -5.38 16.89
N GLU A 65 -15.58 -6.16 17.63
CA GLU A 65 -15.53 -6.14 19.11
C GLU A 65 -14.23 -6.74 19.64
N THR A 66 -13.63 -7.68 18.88
CA THR A 66 -12.29 -8.21 19.18
C THR A 66 -11.26 -7.10 19.11
N LEU A 67 -11.34 -6.23 18.11
CA LEU A 67 -10.41 -5.09 17.98
C LEU A 67 -10.53 -4.12 19.16
N VAL A 68 -11.76 -3.78 19.57
CA VAL A 68 -11.98 -2.92 20.75
C VAL A 68 -11.37 -3.53 22.02
N GLU A 69 -11.58 -4.83 22.25
CA GLU A 69 -10.97 -5.51 23.40
C GLU A 69 -9.44 -5.46 23.35
N TYR A 70 -8.85 -5.68 22.17
CA TYR A 70 -7.40 -5.63 22.01
C TYR A 70 -6.83 -4.21 22.04
N GLY A 71 -7.59 -3.18 21.70
CA GLY A 71 -7.21 -1.78 21.90
C GLY A 71 -7.06 -1.44 23.38
N GLU A 72 -7.97 -1.92 24.23
CA GLU A 72 -7.85 -1.79 25.69
C GLU A 72 -6.66 -2.59 26.25
N ARG A 73 -6.42 -3.80 25.73
CA ARG A 73 -5.26 -4.62 26.12
C ARG A 73 -3.93 -3.99 25.70
N ALA A 74 -3.85 -3.44 24.48
CA ALA A 74 -2.68 -2.72 23.99
C ALA A 74 -2.39 -1.48 24.85
N SER A 75 -3.43 -0.73 25.21
CA SER A 75 -3.33 0.42 26.11
C SER A 75 -2.86 0.01 27.52
N ALA A 76 -3.31 -1.13 28.05
CA ALA A 76 -2.85 -1.67 29.32
C ALA A 76 -1.38 -2.11 29.26
N PHE A 77 -0.97 -2.76 28.17
CA PHE A 77 0.42 -3.16 27.92
C PHE A 77 1.35 -1.93 27.87
N ALA A 78 0.96 -0.89 27.13
CA ALA A 78 1.68 0.38 27.08
C ALA A 78 1.84 1.01 28.47
N ARG A 79 0.77 1.05 29.27
CA ARG A 79 0.80 1.57 30.64
C ARG A 79 1.74 0.78 31.54
N GLU A 80 1.73 -0.55 31.45
CA GLU A 80 2.62 -1.42 32.22
C GLU A 80 4.10 -1.18 31.89
N ARG A 81 4.43 -0.96 30.61
CA ARG A 81 5.82 -0.77 30.16
C ARG A 81 6.35 0.65 30.30
N LEU A 82 5.49 1.65 30.10
CA LEU A 82 5.93 3.03 29.88
C LEU A 82 5.51 4.00 30.98
N ALA A 83 4.38 3.81 31.66
CA ALA A 83 3.83 4.87 32.51
C ALA A 83 4.74 5.19 33.71
N GLY A 84 5.18 6.45 33.82
CA GLY A 84 6.10 6.92 34.85
C GLY A 84 7.56 6.55 34.62
N GLU A 85 7.87 5.81 33.55
CA GLU A 85 9.24 5.44 33.20
C GLU A 85 9.99 6.60 32.54
N THR A 86 11.31 6.59 32.70
CA THR A 86 12.19 7.48 31.95
C THR A 86 12.76 6.76 30.75
N VAL A 87 12.34 7.18 29.56
CA VAL A 87 12.63 6.52 28.28
C VAL A 87 13.54 7.38 27.40
N THR A 88 14.12 6.75 26.39
CA THR A 88 14.83 7.43 25.30
C THR A 88 13.88 7.59 24.12
N LEU A 89 13.57 8.84 23.78
CA LEU A 89 12.83 9.24 22.58
C LEU A 89 13.81 9.48 21.43
N SER A 90 13.54 8.89 20.27
CA SER A 90 14.27 9.14 19.02
C SER A 90 13.32 9.27 17.83
N PHE A 91 13.82 9.72 16.68
CA PHE A 91 13.02 10.02 15.49
C PHE A 91 13.52 9.22 14.28
N ASP A 92 12.62 8.85 13.37
CA ASP A 92 13.00 8.24 12.11
C ASP A 92 13.55 9.31 11.14
N PRO A 93 14.69 9.07 10.47
CA PRO A 93 15.24 10.04 9.52
C PRO A 93 14.41 10.21 8.24
N SER A 94 13.51 9.26 7.94
CA SER A 94 12.59 9.33 6.79
C SER A 94 11.31 10.11 7.08
N GLU A 95 11.04 10.47 8.33
CA GLU A 95 9.83 11.16 8.76
C GLU A 95 10.13 12.57 9.28
N PRO A 96 9.17 13.52 9.16
CA PRO A 96 9.27 14.77 9.88
C PRO A 96 9.19 14.51 11.40
N THR A 97 9.79 15.38 12.20
CA THR A 97 9.71 15.28 13.68
C THR A 97 8.27 15.38 14.19
N ARG A 98 7.40 16.08 13.46
CA ARG A 98 5.99 16.26 13.82
C ARG A 98 5.08 15.90 12.66
N GLY A 99 3.98 15.23 12.98
CA GLY A 99 2.92 14.91 12.03
C GLY A 99 1.95 16.08 11.83
N THR A 100 0.98 15.89 10.95
CA THR A 100 -0.02 16.91 10.55
C THR A 100 -0.84 17.46 11.73
N TYR A 101 -1.05 16.64 12.76
CA TYR A 101 -1.78 17.03 13.98
C TYR A 101 -0.89 17.71 15.04
N GLY A 102 0.38 17.99 14.73
CA GLY A 102 1.33 18.62 15.63
C GLY A 102 2.00 17.66 16.63
N ARG A 103 1.56 16.40 16.74
CA ARG A 103 2.19 15.36 17.55
C ARG A 103 3.63 15.08 17.12
N LEU A 104 4.51 14.78 18.07
CA LEU A 104 5.83 14.23 17.76
C LEU A 104 5.68 12.83 17.16
N LEU A 105 6.55 12.49 16.22
CA LEU A 105 6.59 11.19 15.54
C LEU A 105 7.82 10.41 16.00
N GLY A 106 7.65 9.51 16.95
CA GLY A 106 8.77 9.02 17.76
C GLY A 106 8.88 7.51 17.91
N TYR A 107 10.06 7.10 18.34
CA TYR A 107 10.41 5.77 18.83
C TYR A 107 10.77 5.87 20.31
N LEU A 108 10.36 4.87 21.10
CA LEU A 108 10.72 4.77 22.51
C LEU A 108 11.57 3.55 22.81
N GLU A 109 12.67 3.76 23.54
CA GLU A 109 13.45 2.71 24.18
C GLU A 109 13.43 2.90 25.70
N TYR A 110 13.14 1.84 26.46
CA TYR A 110 13.21 1.83 27.92
C TYR A 110 14.22 0.77 28.41
N GLU A 111 14.63 0.84 29.67
CA GLU A 111 15.58 -0.10 30.26
C GLU A 111 14.82 -1.15 31.09
N ALA A 112 15.00 -2.43 30.81
CA ALA A 112 14.44 -3.53 31.58
C ALA A 112 15.51 -4.62 31.79
N ASP A 113 15.68 -5.07 33.03
CA ASP A 113 16.67 -6.10 33.41
C ASP A 113 18.11 -5.83 32.93
N GLY A 114 18.47 -4.55 32.74
CA GLY A 114 19.78 -4.11 32.25
C GLY A 114 19.94 -4.16 30.73
N GLU A 115 18.85 -4.36 29.99
CA GLU A 115 18.80 -4.31 28.52
C GLU A 115 17.90 -3.18 28.03
N ARG A 116 18.26 -2.58 26.90
CA ARG A 116 17.43 -1.59 26.20
C ARG A 116 16.36 -2.30 25.39
N VAL A 117 15.10 -2.05 25.70
CA VAL A 117 13.94 -2.61 25.01
C VAL A 117 13.36 -1.55 24.07
N PHE A 118 13.26 -1.89 22.78
CA PHE A 118 12.60 -1.04 21.78
C PHE A 118 11.09 -1.31 21.79
N TYR A 119 10.33 -0.42 22.40
CA TYR A 119 8.90 -0.61 22.67
C TYR A 119 8.09 -0.84 21.39
N ASN A 120 8.32 -0.06 20.32
CA ASN A 120 7.55 -0.22 19.06
C ASN A 120 7.69 -1.64 18.49
N ARG A 121 8.86 -2.28 18.61
CA ARG A 121 9.01 -3.69 18.20
C ARG A 121 8.38 -4.65 19.20
N GLU A 122 8.50 -4.38 20.49
CA GLU A 122 7.94 -5.23 21.55
C GLU A 122 6.42 -5.35 21.43
N VAL A 123 5.70 -4.23 21.33
CA VAL A 123 4.23 -4.22 21.25
C VAL A 123 3.70 -4.98 20.02
N VAL A 124 4.42 -4.91 18.89
CA VAL A 124 4.13 -5.72 17.70
C VAL A 124 4.44 -7.21 17.92
N ALA A 125 5.61 -7.53 18.51
CA ALA A 125 6.04 -8.90 18.75
C ALA A 125 5.20 -9.66 19.79
N GLU A 126 4.54 -8.93 20.69
CA GLU A 126 3.57 -9.47 21.65
C GLU A 126 2.15 -9.54 21.07
N GLY A 127 1.94 -9.03 19.85
CA GLY A 127 0.66 -9.10 19.15
C GLY A 127 -0.38 -8.08 19.61
N TYR A 128 0.06 -6.94 20.17
CA TYR A 128 -0.84 -5.83 20.56
C TYR A 128 -0.92 -4.72 19.50
N ALA A 129 -0.05 -4.76 18.50
CA ALA A 129 -0.02 -3.82 17.38
C ALA A 129 0.26 -4.55 16.05
N ARG A 130 -0.19 -3.96 14.95
CA ARG A 130 0.26 -4.29 13.59
C ARG A 130 1.43 -3.40 13.19
N ALA A 131 2.21 -3.83 12.20
CA ALA A 131 3.13 -2.90 11.55
C ALA A 131 2.32 -1.94 10.68
N TYR A 132 2.58 -0.64 10.83
CA TYR A 132 1.99 0.37 9.96
C TYR A 132 2.84 0.51 8.70
N HIS A 133 2.25 0.29 7.53
CA HIS A 133 2.94 0.14 6.25
C HIS A 133 3.40 1.47 5.62
N SER A 134 4.11 2.30 6.40
CA SER A 134 4.70 3.56 5.98
C SER A 134 6.17 3.45 5.52
N GLY A 135 6.76 4.58 5.12
CA GLY A 135 8.14 4.69 4.62
C GLY A 135 9.25 4.64 5.69
N VAL A 136 8.92 4.39 6.96
CA VAL A 136 9.90 4.41 8.07
C VAL A 136 10.99 3.36 7.91
N THR A 137 12.18 3.65 8.43
CA THR A 137 13.37 2.77 8.29
C THR A 137 13.24 1.44 9.05
N THR A 138 12.38 1.41 10.07
CA THR A 138 12.10 0.24 10.92
C THR A 138 11.03 -0.68 10.36
N HIS A 139 10.31 -0.28 9.31
CA HIS A 139 9.14 -0.98 8.77
C HIS A 139 9.37 -2.48 8.60
N ASP A 140 10.41 -2.89 7.86
CA ASP A 140 10.63 -4.31 7.58
C ASP A 140 10.95 -5.15 8.83
N ALA A 141 11.50 -4.53 9.88
CA ALA A 141 11.76 -5.20 11.14
C ALA A 141 10.47 -5.37 11.95
N LEU A 142 9.60 -4.35 11.96
CA LEU A 142 8.28 -4.41 12.60
C LEU A 142 7.38 -5.40 11.89
N ALA A 143 7.32 -5.35 10.56
CA ALA A 143 6.48 -6.23 9.77
C ALA A 143 6.98 -7.70 9.75
N ARG A 144 8.25 -7.95 10.12
CA ARG A 144 8.73 -9.30 10.47
C ARG A 144 8.27 -9.73 11.86
N ALA A 145 8.38 -8.84 12.85
CA ALA A 145 7.89 -9.13 14.20
C ALA A 145 6.39 -9.44 14.22
N GLU A 146 5.60 -8.76 13.39
CA GLU A 146 4.19 -9.04 13.19
C GLU A 146 3.96 -10.43 12.59
N ALA A 147 4.70 -10.80 11.54
CA ALA A 147 4.60 -12.14 10.96
C ALA A 147 4.95 -13.24 11.97
N ASP A 148 6.02 -13.04 12.76
CA ASP A 148 6.41 -13.97 13.83
C ASP A 148 5.31 -14.05 14.93
N ALA A 149 4.67 -12.93 15.27
CA ALA A 149 3.59 -12.89 16.26
C ALA A 149 2.32 -13.60 15.74
N ARG A 150 2.00 -13.45 14.45
CA ARG A 150 0.92 -14.17 13.77
C ARG A 150 1.16 -15.68 13.76
N GLU A 151 2.33 -16.12 13.33
CA GLU A 151 2.70 -17.54 13.31
C GLU A 151 2.63 -18.16 14.73
N ALA A 152 3.02 -17.38 15.75
CA ALA A 152 3.00 -17.82 17.14
C ALA A 152 1.63 -17.65 17.84
N GLY A 153 0.61 -17.11 17.16
CA GLY A 153 -0.72 -16.86 17.75
C GLY A 153 -0.67 -15.98 19.00
N ARG A 154 0.16 -14.92 18.99
CA ARG A 154 0.34 -14.02 20.14
C ARG A 154 -0.65 -12.87 20.12
N GLY A 155 -1.09 -12.45 21.30
CA GLY A 155 -1.95 -11.28 21.45
C GLY A 155 -3.19 -11.40 20.57
N LEU A 156 -3.47 -10.37 19.77
CA LEU A 156 -4.60 -10.28 18.83
C LEU A 156 -4.57 -11.43 17.83
N TRP A 157 -3.37 -11.88 17.45
CA TRP A 157 -3.22 -12.92 16.43
C TRP A 157 -3.62 -14.32 16.88
N ALA A 158 -3.98 -14.51 18.16
CA ALA A 158 -4.67 -15.72 18.60
C ALA A 158 -6.09 -15.85 18.00
N GLU A 159 -6.70 -14.72 17.63
CA GLU A 159 -8.03 -14.64 17.01
C GLU A 159 -7.95 -14.60 15.47
N HIS A 160 -6.75 -14.74 14.89
CA HIS A 160 -6.51 -14.70 13.45
C HIS A 160 -7.03 -15.99 12.77
N ASP A 161 -8.07 -15.86 11.97
CA ASP A 161 -8.68 -16.94 11.20
C ASP A 161 -8.96 -16.52 9.74
N PRO A 162 -7.93 -16.52 8.87
CA PRO A 162 -8.08 -16.13 7.47
C PRO A 162 -8.96 -17.10 6.67
N GLU A 163 -9.09 -18.37 7.09
CA GLU A 163 -9.97 -19.34 6.43
C GLU A 163 -11.45 -19.02 6.63
N SER A 164 -11.78 -18.21 7.65
CA SER A 164 -13.14 -17.73 7.90
C SER A 164 -13.55 -16.52 7.06
N THR A 165 -12.62 -15.89 6.35
CA THR A 165 -12.91 -14.70 5.54
C THR A 165 -13.65 -15.10 4.26
N GLU A 166 -14.90 -14.66 4.14
CA GLU A 166 -15.72 -14.92 2.95
C GLU A 166 -15.19 -14.12 1.73
N PRO A 167 -15.20 -14.71 0.52
CA PRO A 167 -14.93 -13.98 -0.71
C PRO A 167 -15.89 -12.79 -0.87
N VAL A 168 -15.34 -11.62 -1.19
CA VAL A 168 -16.11 -10.40 -1.48
C VAL A 168 -15.72 -9.87 -2.86
N ARG A 169 -16.62 -9.15 -3.54
CA ARG A 169 -16.35 -8.40 -4.79
C ARG A 169 -15.71 -9.23 -5.91
N ASP A 170 -16.02 -10.52 -5.98
CA ASP A 170 -15.44 -11.47 -6.94
C ASP A 170 -16.43 -11.89 -8.03
N ALA A 171 -17.24 -10.93 -8.51
CA ALA A 171 -18.12 -11.17 -9.65
C ALA A 171 -17.33 -11.03 -10.97
N PRO A 172 -17.82 -11.63 -12.08
CA PRO A 172 -17.27 -11.38 -13.40
C PRO A 172 -17.16 -9.88 -13.72
N VAL A 173 -16.09 -9.51 -14.42
CA VAL A 173 -15.75 -8.12 -14.72
C VAL A 173 -16.58 -7.63 -15.90
N GLU A 174 -17.62 -6.86 -15.61
CA GLU A 174 -18.47 -6.24 -16.62
C GLU A 174 -18.09 -4.78 -16.91
N GLU A 175 -17.56 -4.09 -15.92
CA GLU A 175 -17.05 -2.72 -16.03
C GLU A 175 -15.84 -2.53 -15.10
N LEU A 176 -14.90 -1.68 -15.51
CA LEU A 176 -13.73 -1.30 -14.73
C LEU A 176 -13.78 0.18 -14.38
N PHE A 177 -13.43 0.48 -13.15
CA PHE A 177 -13.12 1.84 -12.70
C PHE A 177 -11.60 2.03 -12.67
N VAL A 178 -11.11 3.02 -13.41
CA VAL A 178 -9.68 3.35 -13.52
C VAL A 178 -9.48 4.82 -13.11
N PRO A 179 -9.13 5.08 -11.85
CA PRO A 179 -8.97 6.45 -11.38
C PRO A 179 -7.72 7.12 -11.96
N ARG A 180 -7.88 8.36 -12.41
CA ARG A 180 -6.82 9.25 -12.94
C ARG A 180 -5.87 8.52 -13.90
N PRO A 181 -6.36 7.89 -14.97
CA PRO A 181 -5.50 7.08 -15.82
C PRO A 181 -4.52 7.93 -16.64
N SER A 182 -3.29 7.45 -16.79
CA SER A 182 -2.50 7.70 -18.01
C SER A 182 -2.69 6.55 -18.98
N SER A 183 -2.53 6.80 -20.28
CA SER A 183 -2.56 5.71 -21.25
C SER A 183 -1.27 4.88 -21.21
N VAL A 184 -1.34 3.65 -21.71
CA VAL A 184 -0.19 2.75 -21.81
C VAL A 184 0.32 2.74 -23.24
N ARG A 185 1.64 2.80 -23.43
CA ARG A 185 2.30 2.83 -24.74
C ARG A 185 3.47 1.85 -24.82
N ARG A 186 4.08 1.75 -26.00
CA ARG A 186 5.42 1.16 -26.15
C ARG A 186 6.49 2.25 -26.03
N ALA A 187 7.71 1.85 -25.70
CA ALA A 187 8.87 2.75 -25.68
C ALA A 187 9.10 3.44 -27.03
N GLY A 188 8.76 2.76 -28.14
CA GLY A 188 8.91 3.28 -29.50
C GLY A 188 7.66 3.91 -30.13
N GLY A 189 6.53 4.00 -29.43
CA GLY A 189 5.29 4.56 -30.00
C GLY A 189 3.99 3.95 -29.45
N PRO A 190 2.87 4.07 -30.19
CA PRO A 190 1.57 3.57 -29.75
C PRO A 190 1.56 2.06 -29.47
N LEU A 191 0.82 1.62 -28.46
CA LEU A 191 0.60 0.21 -28.16
C LEU A 191 -0.47 -0.40 -29.08
N GLY A 192 -0.21 -1.61 -29.56
CA GLY A 192 -1.07 -2.30 -30.52
C GLY A 192 -2.37 -2.87 -29.94
N GLY A 193 -3.18 -3.42 -30.84
CA GLY A 193 -4.44 -4.13 -30.60
C GLY A 193 -4.31 -5.22 -29.51
N GLU A 194 -3.47 -6.19 -29.85
CA GLU A 194 -3.34 -7.48 -29.15
C GLU A 194 -2.70 -7.43 -27.76
N ARG A 195 -2.06 -6.32 -27.40
CA ARG A 195 -1.37 -6.14 -26.12
C ARG A 195 -2.08 -5.19 -25.16
N ALA A 196 -3.30 -4.76 -25.50
CA ALA A 196 -4.07 -3.81 -24.72
C ALA A 196 -5.45 -4.39 -24.37
N PRO A 197 -5.55 -5.17 -23.27
CA PRO A 197 -6.78 -5.85 -22.87
C PRO A 197 -7.90 -4.89 -22.49
N VAL A 198 -7.57 -3.69 -22.02
CA VAL A 198 -8.53 -2.67 -21.58
C VAL A 198 -8.21 -1.37 -22.29
N ARG A 199 -9.24 -0.76 -22.85
CA ARG A 199 -9.19 0.52 -23.56
C ARG A 199 -10.17 1.49 -22.93
N ALA A 200 -9.95 2.78 -23.07
CA ALA A 200 -10.94 3.77 -22.69
C ALA A 200 -12.16 3.71 -23.63
N GLU A 201 -13.30 4.24 -23.15
CA GLU A 201 -14.46 4.43 -24.01
C GLU A 201 -14.17 5.40 -25.16
N PRO A 202 -14.91 5.35 -26.30
CA PRO A 202 -14.73 6.28 -27.41
C PRO A 202 -14.98 7.75 -27.07
N THR A 203 -15.70 8.01 -25.98
CA THR A 203 -15.97 9.33 -25.42
C THR A 203 -14.77 9.89 -24.67
N ALA A 204 -13.86 9.03 -24.23
CA ALA A 204 -12.65 9.45 -23.55
C ALA A 204 -11.69 10.18 -24.51
N THR A 205 -11.04 11.19 -23.95
CA THR A 205 -10.04 12.03 -24.61
C THR A 205 -8.70 11.89 -23.91
N GLN A 206 -7.64 12.19 -24.66
CA GLN A 206 -6.27 12.18 -24.18
C GLN A 206 -5.76 13.61 -24.07
N GLU A 207 -5.20 13.96 -22.91
CA GLU A 207 -4.52 15.24 -22.68
C GLU A 207 -3.01 15.01 -22.45
N PRO A 208 -2.16 15.23 -23.47
CA PRO A 208 -0.72 15.18 -23.30
C PRO A 208 -0.21 16.18 -22.25
N THR A 209 0.57 15.72 -21.28
CA THR A 209 1.18 16.57 -20.24
C THR A 209 2.60 17.00 -20.59
N GLU A 210 3.25 16.28 -21.52
CA GLU A 210 4.61 16.59 -21.99
C GLU A 210 4.76 16.36 -23.50
N SER A 211 5.73 17.04 -24.12
CA SER A 211 6.09 16.84 -25.54
C SER A 211 6.54 15.41 -25.88
N SER A 212 6.91 14.63 -24.86
CA SER A 212 7.31 13.23 -25.02
C SER A 212 6.12 12.28 -25.11
N ALA A 213 4.89 12.75 -24.90
CA ALA A 213 3.68 11.92 -24.97
C ALA A 213 3.49 11.29 -26.35
N VAL A 214 3.01 10.05 -26.37
CA VAL A 214 2.55 9.39 -27.59
C VAL A 214 1.05 9.65 -27.71
N THR A 215 0.61 10.22 -28.82
CA THR A 215 -0.82 10.44 -29.06
C THR A 215 -1.48 9.20 -29.64
N TYR A 216 -2.73 8.97 -29.24
CA TYR A 216 -3.56 7.90 -29.80
C TYR A 216 -4.55 8.42 -30.86
N ASP A 217 -4.57 9.74 -31.14
CA ASP A 217 -5.42 10.41 -32.13
C ASP A 217 -6.86 9.84 -32.14
N ASP A 218 -7.38 9.40 -33.30
CA ASP A 218 -8.70 8.76 -33.43
C ASP A 218 -8.72 7.26 -33.06
N GLY A 219 -7.60 6.74 -32.56
CA GLY A 219 -7.41 5.35 -32.17
C GLY A 219 -7.81 5.08 -30.72
N PRO A 220 -8.12 3.81 -30.37
CA PRO A 220 -8.49 3.45 -29.02
C PRO A 220 -7.33 3.65 -28.03
N ILE A 221 -7.58 4.43 -26.98
CA ILE A 221 -6.62 4.76 -25.91
C ILE A 221 -6.45 3.53 -24.99
N PRO A 222 -5.26 2.89 -24.93
CA PRO A 222 -5.02 1.75 -24.03
C PRO A 222 -4.94 2.21 -22.57
N LEU A 223 -5.75 1.63 -21.69
CA LEU A 223 -5.66 1.85 -20.24
C LEU A 223 -4.85 0.76 -19.55
N VAL A 224 -4.76 -0.42 -20.15
CA VAL A 224 -3.91 -1.51 -19.66
C VAL A 224 -3.08 -2.04 -20.83
N GLY A 225 -1.81 -2.32 -20.58
CA GLY A 225 -0.91 -2.99 -21.50
C GLY A 225 -0.30 -4.24 -20.88
N VAL A 226 -0.14 -5.29 -21.67
CA VAL A 226 0.45 -6.56 -21.23
C VAL A 226 1.62 -6.99 -22.12
N ASP A 227 2.62 -7.57 -21.46
CA ASP A 227 3.80 -8.15 -22.04
C ASP A 227 4.01 -9.52 -21.41
N ARG A 228 3.34 -10.53 -21.97
CA ARG A 228 3.34 -11.89 -21.40
C ARG A 228 4.72 -12.53 -21.44
N GLU A 229 5.53 -12.23 -22.46
CA GLU A 229 6.91 -12.71 -22.56
C GLU A 229 7.79 -12.13 -21.44
N ALA A 230 7.63 -10.84 -21.14
CA ALA A 230 8.34 -10.21 -20.04
C ALA A 230 7.68 -10.44 -18.66
N ARG A 231 6.48 -11.02 -18.60
CA ARG A 231 5.62 -11.12 -17.39
C ARG A 231 5.34 -9.76 -16.74
N VAL A 232 5.21 -8.73 -17.56
CA VAL A 232 4.99 -7.35 -17.13
C VAL A 232 3.62 -6.87 -17.57
N GLY A 233 2.87 -6.27 -16.65
CA GLY A 233 1.65 -5.51 -16.92
C GLY A 233 1.86 -4.04 -16.58
N VAL A 234 1.17 -3.15 -17.29
CA VAL A 234 1.03 -1.75 -16.90
C VAL A 234 -0.44 -1.40 -16.89
N VAL A 235 -0.95 -0.93 -15.76
CA VAL A 235 -2.32 -0.40 -15.60
C VAL A 235 -2.20 1.11 -15.45
N GLY A 236 -2.99 1.87 -16.20
CA GLY A 236 -2.88 3.32 -16.31
C GLY A 236 -3.21 4.09 -15.03
N GLY A 237 -3.96 3.48 -14.11
CA GLY A 237 -4.46 4.08 -12.88
C GLY A 237 -4.24 3.21 -11.64
N LEU A 238 -4.45 3.81 -10.46
CA LEU A 238 -4.31 3.17 -9.15
C LEU A 238 -5.62 2.46 -8.78
N VAL A 239 -5.86 1.35 -9.45
CA VAL A 239 -7.14 0.61 -9.44
C VAL A 239 -7.54 -0.02 -8.09
N ILE A 240 -6.66 -0.01 -7.10
CA ILE A 240 -6.92 -0.55 -5.74
C ILE A 240 -6.83 0.52 -4.66
N ASN A 241 -6.86 1.80 -5.04
CA ASN A 241 -6.79 2.93 -4.11
C ASN A 241 -8.08 3.02 -3.29
N GLU A 242 -7.97 2.85 -1.98
CA GLU A 242 -9.10 2.88 -1.07
C GLU A 242 -9.77 4.25 -0.91
N ALA A 243 -9.11 5.34 -1.31
CA ALA A 243 -9.71 6.67 -1.29
C ALA A 243 -10.99 6.79 -2.14
N TYR A 244 -11.27 5.79 -2.99
CA TYR A 244 -12.47 5.68 -3.80
C TYR A 244 -13.51 4.71 -3.22
N GLU A 245 -13.38 4.30 -1.97
CA GLU A 245 -14.36 3.47 -1.27
C GLU A 245 -15.38 4.35 -0.55
N ALA A 246 -16.65 3.93 -0.56
CA ALA A 246 -17.72 4.71 0.06
C ALA A 246 -17.52 4.89 1.58
N THR A 247 -16.92 3.89 2.23
CA THR A 247 -16.56 3.95 3.66
C THR A 247 -15.42 4.93 3.95
N GLU A 248 -14.59 5.26 2.95
CA GLU A 248 -13.59 6.34 3.03
C GLU A 248 -14.19 7.72 2.72
N GLY A 249 -15.51 7.79 2.50
CA GLY A 249 -16.24 9.03 2.24
C GLY A 249 -16.33 9.40 0.77
N PHE A 250 -15.99 8.50 -0.16
CA PHE A 250 -16.25 8.71 -1.57
C PHE A 250 -17.76 8.59 -1.87
N GLU A 251 -18.32 9.50 -2.68
CA GLU A 251 -19.78 9.57 -2.87
C GLU A 251 -20.36 8.42 -3.70
N VAL A 252 -19.52 7.78 -4.52
CA VAL A 252 -19.92 6.70 -5.43
C VAL A 252 -19.48 5.35 -4.85
N ASP A 253 -20.37 4.37 -4.86
CA ASP A 253 -20.00 3.00 -4.54
C ASP A 253 -19.19 2.39 -5.70
N THR A 254 -17.89 2.22 -5.50
CA THR A 254 -17.00 1.60 -6.49
C THR A 254 -16.89 0.08 -6.33
N SER A 255 -17.63 -0.51 -5.40
CA SER A 255 -17.58 -1.95 -5.13
C SER A 255 -18.21 -2.81 -6.23
N GLU A 256 -19.07 -2.21 -7.05
CA GLU A 256 -19.70 -2.87 -8.20
C GLU A 256 -18.78 -3.02 -9.42
N TYR A 257 -17.68 -2.25 -9.50
CA TYR A 257 -16.70 -2.40 -10.57
C TYR A 257 -15.82 -3.63 -10.32
N GLY A 258 -15.57 -4.42 -11.38
CA GLY A 258 -14.80 -5.67 -11.32
C GLY A 258 -13.30 -5.46 -11.19
N THR A 259 -12.87 -4.39 -10.52
CA THR A 259 -11.49 -3.92 -10.51
C THR A 259 -10.56 -4.86 -9.73
N PHE A 260 -11.03 -5.42 -8.62
CA PHE A 260 -10.28 -6.37 -7.80
C PHE A 260 -10.07 -7.74 -8.48
N PRO A 261 -11.11 -8.41 -9.01
CA PRO A 261 -10.92 -9.64 -9.77
C PRO A 261 -10.10 -9.40 -11.04
N PHE A 262 -10.27 -8.27 -11.72
CA PHE A 262 -9.43 -7.93 -12.88
C PHE A 262 -7.94 -7.85 -12.54
N LEU A 263 -7.55 -7.07 -11.51
CA LEU A 263 -6.15 -6.94 -11.16
C LEU A 263 -5.57 -8.28 -10.72
N THR A 264 -6.33 -9.06 -9.94
CA THR A 264 -5.90 -10.36 -9.44
C THR A 264 -5.73 -11.38 -10.57
N ASN A 265 -6.67 -11.43 -11.52
CA ASN A 265 -6.54 -12.22 -12.74
C ASN A 265 -5.34 -11.77 -13.59
N LEU A 266 -5.07 -10.48 -13.69
CA LEU A 266 -3.91 -9.97 -14.42
C LEU A 266 -2.58 -10.40 -13.79
N LEU A 267 -2.48 -10.27 -12.46
CA LEU A 267 -1.31 -10.69 -11.68
C LEU A 267 -1.06 -12.19 -11.87
N ASP A 268 -2.11 -13.00 -11.73
CA ASP A 268 -2.06 -14.46 -11.84
C ASP A 268 -1.78 -14.93 -13.26
N TRP A 269 -2.50 -14.39 -14.26
CA TRP A 269 -2.34 -14.76 -15.66
C TRP A 269 -0.92 -14.49 -16.18
N LEU A 270 -0.22 -13.48 -15.67
CA LEU A 270 1.18 -13.18 -16.02
C LEU A 270 2.19 -14.06 -15.25
N ALA A 271 1.82 -14.58 -14.09
CA ALA A 271 2.68 -15.42 -13.26
C ALA A 271 2.67 -16.88 -13.77
N ASP A 272 3.74 -17.61 -13.46
CA ASP A 272 3.83 -19.07 -13.61
C ASP A 272 4.16 -19.73 -12.26
N ARG A 273 3.92 -19.01 -11.15
CA ARG A 273 4.17 -19.46 -9.78
C ARG A 273 3.02 -19.05 -8.89
N GLU A 274 2.84 -19.80 -7.81
CA GLU A 274 1.92 -19.46 -6.72
C GLU A 274 2.65 -18.68 -5.62
N GLY A 275 1.88 -18.16 -4.66
CA GLY A 275 2.37 -17.32 -3.57
C GLY A 275 1.49 -16.09 -3.35
N GLU A 276 2.00 -15.15 -2.56
CA GLU A 276 1.29 -13.94 -2.15
C GLU A 276 1.32 -12.83 -3.21
N VAL A 277 0.42 -11.86 -3.08
CA VAL A 277 0.53 -10.59 -3.81
C VAL A 277 1.40 -9.65 -3.00
N LEU A 278 2.51 -9.21 -3.60
CA LEU A 278 3.47 -8.32 -2.98
C LEU A 278 3.25 -6.89 -3.47
N ILE A 279 3.51 -5.90 -2.61
CA ILE A 279 3.59 -4.48 -3.01
C ILE A 279 4.90 -3.85 -2.52
N ASP A 280 5.54 -3.06 -3.39
CA ASP A 280 6.64 -2.20 -2.98
C ASP A 280 6.12 -1.03 -2.15
N GLY A 281 6.51 -0.97 -0.87
CA GLY A 281 6.27 0.16 0.02
C GLY A 281 7.44 1.13 0.11
N GLY A 282 8.53 0.81 -0.59
CA GLY A 282 9.76 1.58 -0.56
C GLY A 282 9.70 2.86 -1.40
N HIS A 283 10.88 3.43 -1.62
CA HIS A 283 11.08 4.50 -2.61
C HIS A 283 10.22 5.77 -2.43
N GLY A 284 9.70 6.01 -1.22
CA GLY A 284 9.01 7.26 -0.86
C GLY A 284 7.56 7.36 -1.36
N GLY A 285 6.92 6.24 -1.72
CA GLY A 285 5.52 6.23 -2.19
C GLY A 285 4.46 6.45 -1.10
N PHE A 286 4.83 6.39 0.18
CA PHE A 286 3.87 6.58 1.27
C PHE A 286 3.37 8.03 1.36
N GLY A 287 2.05 8.22 1.39
CA GLY A 287 1.42 9.52 1.58
C GLY A 287 1.48 10.47 0.38
N VAL A 288 1.73 9.96 -0.83
CA VAL A 288 1.65 10.77 -2.07
C VAL A 288 0.50 10.30 -2.97
N ASP A 289 -0.27 11.25 -3.52
CA ASP A 289 -1.54 11.00 -4.24
C ASP A 289 -1.44 10.15 -5.53
N TYR A 290 -0.24 9.79 -5.95
CA TYR A 290 0.01 9.04 -7.19
C TYR A 290 0.72 7.71 -6.96
N ALA A 291 0.92 7.30 -5.71
CA ALA A 291 1.46 6.00 -5.33
C ALA A 291 0.55 5.34 -4.29
N LEU A 292 0.78 4.06 -4.01
CA LEU A 292 0.05 3.31 -3.00
C LEU A 292 1.03 2.52 -2.14
N SER A 293 0.68 2.42 -0.86
CA SER A 293 1.15 1.44 0.09
C SER A 293 0.04 0.41 0.38
N ALA A 294 0.33 -0.58 1.21
CA ALA A 294 -0.67 -1.49 1.76
C ALA A 294 -1.62 -0.80 2.75
N GLU A 295 -1.28 0.39 3.27
CA GLU A 295 -2.26 1.20 3.99
C GLU A 295 -3.32 1.78 3.04
N ASP A 296 -2.99 2.05 1.77
CA ASP A 296 -3.91 2.66 0.80
C ASP A 296 -4.76 1.64 0.02
N ALA A 297 -4.78 0.39 0.46
CA ALA A 297 -5.38 -0.74 -0.26
C ALA A 297 -5.98 -1.80 0.69
N ALA A 298 -6.52 -1.38 1.85
CA ALA A 298 -7.04 -2.32 2.84
C ALA A 298 -8.21 -3.17 2.31
N TYR A 299 -9.06 -2.61 1.45
CA TYR A 299 -10.18 -3.31 0.84
C TYR A 299 -9.73 -4.35 -0.19
N TYR A 300 -8.65 -4.06 -0.94
CA TYR A 300 -8.05 -5.05 -1.84
C TYR A 300 -7.36 -6.17 -1.07
N ARG A 301 -6.72 -5.86 0.07
CA ARG A 301 -6.21 -6.87 1.01
C ARG A 301 -7.33 -7.78 1.51
N ARG A 302 -8.47 -7.24 1.93
CA ARG A 302 -9.62 -8.04 2.37
C ARG A 302 -10.20 -8.90 1.23
N TYR A 303 -10.24 -8.36 0.02
CA TYR A 303 -10.60 -9.15 -1.17
C TYR A 303 -9.66 -10.34 -1.35
N LEU A 304 -8.33 -10.10 -1.35
CA LEU A 304 -7.33 -11.16 -1.55
C LEU A 304 -7.43 -12.23 -0.47
N GLU A 305 -7.66 -11.83 0.77
CA GLU A 305 -7.83 -12.74 1.89
C GLU A 305 -8.98 -13.73 1.65
N GLY A 306 -10.14 -13.25 1.18
CA GLY A 306 -11.25 -14.11 0.79
C GLY A 306 -10.95 -15.04 -0.39
N GLN A 307 -9.91 -14.75 -1.16
CA GLN A 307 -9.37 -15.62 -2.22
C GLN A 307 -8.28 -16.58 -1.72
N GLY A 308 -8.00 -16.60 -0.41
CA GLY A 308 -6.90 -17.37 0.16
C GLY A 308 -5.52 -16.82 -0.19
N LEU A 309 -5.42 -15.52 -0.49
CA LEU A 309 -4.19 -14.81 -0.83
C LEU A 309 -3.90 -13.72 0.20
N GLY A 310 -2.62 -13.55 0.52
CA GLY A 310 -2.09 -12.44 1.30
C GLY A 310 -1.69 -11.25 0.43
N PHE A 311 -1.75 -10.07 1.03
CA PHE A 311 -1.22 -8.83 0.48
C PHE A 311 -0.10 -8.32 1.39
N VAL A 312 1.14 -8.38 0.91
CA VAL A 312 2.33 -8.18 1.76
C VAL A 312 3.19 -7.02 1.25
N GLN A 313 3.44 -6.05 2.12
CA GLN A 313 4.38 -4.96 1.85
C GLN A 313 5.74 -5.17 2.51
N ARG A 314 6.80 -4.78 1.79
CA ARG A 314 8.13 -4.45 2.34
C ARG A 314 8.67 -3.18 1.70
N ASN A 315 9.50 -2.45 2.45
CA ASN A 315 10.19 -1.26 1.96
C ASN A 315 11.54 -1.61 1.31
N ARG A 316 12.05 -2.83 1.57
CA ARG A 316 13.22 -3.39 0.89
C ARG A 316 12.87 -4.70 0.22
N LEU A 317 13.14 -4.77 -1.08
CA LEU A 317 12.88 -5.94 -1.93
C LEU A 317 13.98 -7.00 -1.79
N GLY A 318 14.11 -7.60 -0.60
CA GLY A 318 15.04 -8.70 -0.33
C GLY A 318 14.53 -10.06 -0.84
N SER A 319 15.43 -11.06 -0.95
CA SER A 319 15.07 -12.38 -1.50
C SER A 319 13.94 -13.06 -0.74
N GLY A 320 14.01 -13.16 0.59
CA GLY A 320 12.95 -13.82 1.37
C GLY A 320 11.56 -13.17 1.27
N PHE A 321 11.47 -11.90 0.83
CA PHE A 321 10.19 -11.25 0.53
C PHE A 321 9.70 -11.62 -0.87
N LEU A 322 10.57 -11.56 -1.87
CA LEU A 322 10.18 -11.90 -3.25
C LEU A 322 9.91 -13.40 -3.42
N ASP A 323 10.60 -14.26 -2.67
CA ASP A 323 10.49 -15.71 -2.76
C ASP A 323 9.10 -16.23 -2.34
N CYS A 324 8.34 -15.50 -1.51
CA CYS A 324 6.98 -15.89 -1.12
C CYS A 324 5.89 -15.37 -2.07
N GLY A 325 6.23 -14.51 -3.03
CA GLY A 325 5.24 -13.89 -3.91
C GLY A 325 4.92 -14.69 -5.16
N ARG A 326 3.70 -14.55 -5.66
CA ARG A 326 3.36 -14.83 -7.07
C ARG A 326 3.57 -13.62 -7.96
N ALA A 327 3.32 -12.43 -7.41
CA ALA A 327 3.30 -11.19 -8.16
C ALA A 327 3.81 -10.02 -7.31
N LEU A 328 4.42 -9.03 -7.97
CA LEU A 328 4.84 -7.77 -7.37
C LEU A 328 4.09 -6.60 -8.04
N VAL A 329 3.38 -5.83 -7.22
CA VAL A 329 2.79 -4.56 -7.58
C VAL A 329 3.78 -3.43 -7.30
N VAL A 330 3.99 -2.57 -8.29
CA VAL A 330 4.82 -1.36 -8.14
C VAL A 330 4.01 -0.16 -8.59
N THR A 331 3.96 0.87 -7.77
CA THR A 331 3.35 2.17 -8.09
C THR A 331 4.44 3.19 -8.47
N PRO A 332 4.13 4.37 -9.04
CA PRO A 332 5.14 5.33 -9.48
C PRO A 332 6.04 5.78 -8.31
N PRO A 333 7.31 5.36 -8.28
CA PRO A 333 8.11 5.54 -7.08
C PRO A 333 8.77 6.94 -7.09
N VAL A 334 8.84 7.58 -5.92
CA VAL A 334 9.43 8.91 -5.78
C VAL A 334 10.95 8.84 -6.02
N GLY A 335 11.61 7.89 -5.36
CA GLY A 335 13.00 7.52 -5.62
C GLY A 335 13.11 6.43 -6.70
N PRO A 336 14.18 6.40 -7.49
CA PRO A 336 14.42 5.28 -8.41
C PRO A 336 14.83 4.02 -7.65
N PHE A 337 14.52 2.86 -8.23
CA PHE A 337 15.05 1.58 -7.77
C PHE A 337 16.56 1.53 -8.04
N GLY A 338 17.32 1.00 -7.08
CA GLY A 338 18.74 0.73 -7.25
C GLY A 338 19.02 -0.41 -8.24
N PRO A 339 20.24 -0.50 -8.80
CA PRO A 339 20.60 -1.58 -9.73
C PRO A 339 20.45 -2.97 -9.11
N ASP A 340 20.91 -3.16 -7.87
CA ASP A 340 20.79 -4.44 -7.16
C ASP A 340 19.34 -4.82 -6.87
N GLU A 341 18.46 -3.83 -6.65
CA GLU A 341 17.02 -4.05 -6.49
C GLU A 341 16.38 -4.49 -7.80
N LEU A 342 16.69 -3.80 -8.89
CA LEU A 342 16.22 -4.18 -10.23
C LEU A 342 16.70 -5.58 -10.63
N ASP A 343 17.92 -5.97 -10.26
CA ASP A 343 18.40 -7.33 -10.50
C ASP A 343 17.64 -8.37 -9.68
N ARG A 344 17.26 -8.06 -8.43
CA ARG A 344 16.40 -8.93 -7.62
C ARG A 344 14.98 -9.04 -8.19
N VAL A 345 14.37 -7.94 -8.62
CA VAL A 345 13.04 -7.97 -9.25
C VAL A 345 13.09 -8.73 -10.58
N ARG A 346 14.17 -8.58 -11.36
CA ARG A 346 14.38 -9.38 -12.58
C ARG A 346 14.51 -10.87 -12.26
N ALA A 347 15.27 -11.23 -11.22
CA ALA A 347 15.42 -12.62 -10.81
C ALA A 347 14.08 -13.23 -10.35
N PHE A 348 13.29 -12.50 -9.57
CA PHE A 348 11.93 -12.89 -9.17
C PHE A 348 11.03 -13.14 -10.39
N ARG A 349 11.05 -12.22 -11.37
CA ARG A 349 10.31 -12.36 -12.62
C ARG A 349 10.78 -13.59 -13.40
N ASP A 350 12.09 -13.75 -13.56
CA ASP A 350 12.70 -14.87 -14.29
C ASP A 350 12.36 -16.23 -13.63
N ASP A 351 12.12 -16.25 -12.31
CA ASP A 351 11.63 -17.39 -11.52
C ASP A 351 10.09 -17.52 -11.53
N GLY A 352 9.43 -16.99 -12.56
CA GLY A 352 8.00 -17.16 -12.79
C GLY A 352 7.10 -16.12 -12.14
N GLY A 353 7.64 -15.17 -11.37
CA GLY A 353 6.86 -14.07 -10.81
C GLY A 353 6.34 -13.10 -11.88
N SER A 354 5.20 -12.46 -11.65
CA SER A 354 4.73 -11.34 -12.46
C SER A 354 5.03 -9.99 -11.81
N VAL A 355 5.22 -8.95 -12.63
CA VAL A 355 5.37 -7.58 -12.13
C VAL A 355 4.36 -6.68 -12.81
N VAL A 356 3.42 -6.13 -12.04
CA VAL A 356 2.39 -5.23 -12.55
C VAL A 356 2.63 -3.82 -12.03
N LEU A 357 2.75 -2.89 -12.96
CA LEU A 357 3.00 -1.48 -12.68
C LEU A 357 1.67 -0.73 -12.69
N LEU A 358 1.26 -0.19 -11.55
CA LEU A 358 0.10 0.70 -11.49
C LEU A 358 0.58 2.13 -11.71
N GLY A 359 -0.05 2.83 -12.65
CA GLY A 359 0.26 4.20 -13.03
C GLY A 359 -0.72 5.20 -12.42
N SER A 360 -0.46 6.48 -12.70
CA SER A 360 -1.38 7.58 -12.41
C SER A 360 -1.05 8.77 -13.30
N GLY A 361 -2.06 9.41 -13.86
CA GLY A 361 -1.96 10.69 -14.55
C GLY A 361 -1.51 11.83 -13.64
N ALA A 362 -1.71 11.70 -12.32
CA ALA A 362 -1.21 12.64 -11.32
C ALA A 362 0.29 12.48 -11.05
N ALA A 363 0.94 11.41 -11.54
CA ALA A 363 2.35 11.17 -11.28
C ALA A 363 3.23 12.21 -11.99
N PRO A 364 4.15 12.88 -11.27
CA PRO A 364 5.08 13.82 -11.89
C PRO A 364 6.05 13.08 -12.83
N ALA A 365 6.63 13.84 -13.77
CA ALA A 365 7.50 13.31 -14.82
C ALA A 365 8.62 12.38 -14.30
N TYR A 366 9.21 12.70 -13.15
CA TYR A 366 10.29 11.90 -12.56
C TYR A 366 9.78 10.56 -12.01
N ALA A 367 8.64 10.54 -11.32
CA ALA A 367 8.08 9.31 -10.74
C ALA A 367 7.59 8.38 -11.85
N ARG A 368 6.95 8.93 -12.89
CA ARG A 368 6.61 8.20 -14.11
C ARG A 368 7.86 7.65 -14.81
N ALA A 369 8.93 8.42 -14.88
CA ALA A 369 10.19 7.95 -15.45
C ALA A 369 10.80 6.80 -14.65
N ASN A 370 10.73 6.86 -13.31
CA ASN A 370 11.20 5.77 -12.45
C ASN A 370 10.37 4.50 -12.65
N LEU A 371 9.03 4.59 -12.72
CA LEU A 371 8.17 3.44 -13.01
C LEU A 371 8.50 2.81 -14.37
N ASN A 372 8.67 3.66 -15.39
CA ASN A 372 9.07 3.25 -16.72
C ASN A 372 10.46 2.60 -16.77
N ALA A 373 11.37 2.98 -15.86
CA ALA A 373 12.68 2.37 -15.73
C ALA A 373 12.59 0.94 -15.16
N VAL A 374 11.64 0.67 -14.26
CA VAL A 374 11.35 -0.70 -13.78
C VAL A 374 10.92 -1.58 -14.97
N ALA A 375 9.93 -1.16 -15.76
CA ALA A 375 9.51 -1.90 -16.96
C ALA A 375 10.68 -2.20 -17.92
N ALA A 376 11.51 -1.17 -18.17
CA ALA A 376 12.69 -1.29 -19.02
C ALA A 376 13.73 -2.28 -18.48
N ALA A 377 13.99 -2.26 -17.16
CA ALA A 377 14.92 -3.16 -16.52
C ALA A 377 14.45 -4.63 -16.59
N LEU A 378 13.15 -4.86 -16.58
CA LEU A 378 12.56 -6.19 -16.77
C LEU A 378 12.51 -6.62 -18.25
N GLY A 379 13.02 -5.79 -19.17
CA GLY A 379 13.07 -6.10 -20.60
C GLY A 379 11.75 -5.88 -21.32
N SER A 380 10.74 -5.30 -20.68
CA SER A 380 9.49 -4.92 -21.33
C SER A 380 9.63 -3.59 -22.06
N ASP A 381 8.96 -3.46 -23.21
CA ASP A 381 8.81 -2.20 -23.93
C ASP A 381 7.59 -1.38 -23.48
N LEU A 382 6.76 -1.87 -22.56
CA LEU A 382 5.60 -1.13 -22.04
C LEU A 382 6.01 0.09 -21.23
N ARG A 383 5.30 1.21 -21.40
CA ARG A 383 5.53 2.45 -20.67
C ARG A 383 4.19 3.09 -20.29
N LEU A 384 4.12 3.69 -19.11
CA LEU A 384 3.11 4.68 -18.79
C LEU A 384 3.40 5.95 -19.61
N ASN A 385 2.39 6.46 -20.30
CA ASN A 385 2.51 7.62 -21.18
C ASN A 385 2.51 8.94 -20.39
N ALA A 386 2.98 10.02 -21.01
CA ALA A 386 3.00 11.34 -20.41
C ALA A 386 1.71 12.11 -20.72
N ASP A 387 0.60 11.61 -20.20
CA ASP A 387 -0.75 12.13 -20.45
C ASP A 387 -1.70 11.89 -19.29
N GLU A 388 -2.88 12.51 -19.37
CA GLU A 388 -4.07 12.15 -18.60
C GLU A 388 -5.16 11.70 -19.58
N VAL A 389 -5.87 10.62 -19.25
CA VAL A 389 -7.05 10.16 -19.97
C VAL A 389 -8.28 10.64 -19.20
N ARG A 390 -9.21 11.28 -19.90
CA ARG A 390 -10.40 11.90 -19.31
C ARG A 390 -11.64 11.49 -20.07
N ASP A 391 -12.75 11.30 -19.39
CA ASP A 391 -14.06 11.06 -20.00
C ASP A 391 -15.11 11.99 -19.41
N ALA A 392 -15.54 12.98 -20.20
CA ALA A 392 -16.57 13.93 -19.78
C ALA A 392 -17.99 13.32 -19.77
N GLU A 393 -18.21 12.19 -20.45
CA GLU A 393 -19.50 11.49 -20.50
C GLU A 393 -19.55 10.31 -19.52
N GLY A 394 -18.40 9.65 -19.28
CA GLY A 394 -18.24 8.48 -18.41
C GLY A 394 -17.49 8.73 -17.09
N GLY A 395 -17.21 9.99 -16.73
CA GLY A 395 -16.54 10.35 -15.48
C GLY A 395 -17.43 10.15 -14.24
N LEU A 396 -16.89 9.50 -13.21
CA LEU A 396 -17.58 9.33 -11.92
C LEU A 396 -17.50 10.61 -11.07
N ASP A 397 -18.52 10.80 -10.23
CA ASP A 397 -18.61 11.92 -9.28
C ASP A 397 -18.40 13.32 -9.93
N GLY A 398 -18.77 13.44 -11.21
CA GLY A 398 -18.57 14.66 -11.98
C GLY A 398 -17.10 15.01 -12.27
N ASP A 399 -16.17 14.11 -12.01
CA ASP A 399 -14.75 14.26 -12.32
C ASP A 399 -14.39 13.42 -13.55
N GLU A 400 -14.11 14.10 -14.67
CA GLU A 400 -13.72 13.47 -15.94
C GLU A 400 -12.44 12.62 -15.84
N ARG A 401 -11.64 12.76 -14.77
CA ARG A 401 -10.44 11.94 -14.53
C ARG A 401 -10.78 10.60 -13.87
N LEU A 402 -12.01 10.38 -13.43
CA LEU A 402 -12.46 9.14 -12.79
C LEU A 402 -13.17 8.28 -13.83
N VAL A 403 -12.39 7.62 -14.68
CA VAL A 403 -12.86 6.96 -15.91
C VAL A 403 -13.40 5.56 -15.61
N THR A 404 -14.55 5.21 -16.20
CA THR A 404 -15.01 3.82 -16.28
C THR A 404 -14.92 3.29 -17.72
N THR A 405 -14.90 1.96 -17.87
CA THR A 405 -14.99 1.34 -19.20
C THR A 405 -15.42 -0.12 -19.15
N ALA A 406 -16.13 -0.56 -20.21
CA ALA A 406 -16.43 -1.96 -20.51
C ALA A 406 -15.71 -2.46 -21.78
N ARG A 407 -14.70 -1.73 -22.28
CA ARG A 407 -13.99 -2.04 -23.54
C ARG A 407 -12.88 -3.05 -23.34
N PHE A 408 -13.28 -4.31 -23.31
CA PHE A 408 -12.41 -5.44 -23.00
C PHE A 408 -12.07 -6.30 -24.23
N ASP A 409 -10.83 -6.77 -24.30
CA ASP A 409 -10.45 -7.91 -25.13
C ASP A 409 -10.76 -9.23 -24.41
N ARG A 410 -12.02 -9.68 -24.50
CA ARG A 410 -12.49 -10.91 -23.84
C ARG A 410 -11.90 -12.20 -24.42
N SER A 411 -10.94 -12.13 -25.35
CA SER A 411 -10.14 -13.31 -25.71
C SER A 411 -9.12 -13.68 -24.62
N LEU A 412 -8.81 -12.75 -23.71
CA LEU A 412 -7.93 -12.96 -22.57
C LEU A 412 -8.74 -13.34 -21.31
N PRO A 413 -8.22 -14.24 -20.45
CA PRO A 413 -8.92 -14.73 -19.26
C PRO A 413 -8.78 -13.75 -18.07
N LEU A 414 -9.10 -12.47 -18.29
CA LEU A 414 -8.92 -11.41 -17.30
C LEU A 414 -10.22 -10.92 -16.66
N PHE A 415 -11.36 -11.31 -17.24
CA PHE A 415 -12.66 -10.68 -16.98
C PHE A 415 -13.69 -11.61 -16.32
N GLY A 416 -13.26 -12.78 -15.85
CA GLY A 416 -14.09 -13.64 -15.00
C GLY A 416 -13.95 -13.28 -13.52
N ALA A 417 -14.68 -14.00 -12.66
CA ALA A 417 -14.31 -14.10 -11.26
C ALA A 417 -12.90 -14.70 -11.14
N PHE A 418 -12.20 -14.44 -10.05
CA PHE A 418 -10.88 -14.99 -9.85
C PHE A 418 -10.94 -16.52 -9.68
N GLY A 419 -10.13 -17.24 -10.46
CA GLY A 419 -10.06 -18.71 -10.43
C GLY A 419 -11.07 -19.45 -11.32
N GLU A 420 -11.92 -18.74 -12.09
CA GLU A 420 -12.87 -19.33 -13.05
C GLU A 420 -12.32 -19.54 -14.47
#